data_AF-A0A6N6ZK28-F1
#
_entry.id   AF-A0A6N6ZK28-F1
#
_cell.length_a   1.000
_cell.length_b   1.000
_cell.length_c   1.000
_cell.angle_alpha   90.00
_cell.angle_beta   90.00
_cell.angle_gamma   90.00
#
_symmetry.space_group_name_H-M   'P 1'
#
loop_
_entity.id
_entity.type
_entity.pdbx_description
1 polymer ?
#
loop_
_entity_poly.entity_id
_entity_poly.type
_entity_poly.pdbx_seq_one_letter_code
_entity_poly.pdbx_strand_id
1 'polypeptide(L)'
;MSKTDHENLEDRFDTGEDVLDHFETDVIVTTRRLKELSPILNLSALAREAGINIQTLQAKIRRDTPLSGEETARIVAALKRFHLATVA
;
A
#
# COMPACT_ATOMS: atom_id res chain seq x y z
N MET A 1 7.83 24.64 3.96
CA MET A 1 8.43 23.40 4.48
C MET A 1 9.11 22.69 3.32
N SER A 2 10.32 22.16 3.51
CA SER A 2 11.03 21.39 2.47
C SER A 2 10.39 20.00 2.35
N LYS A 3 10.43 19.43 1.14
CA LYS A 3 9.92 18.08 0.87
C LYS A 3 10.83 17.05 1.55
N THR A 4 10.26 16.01 2.17
CA THR A 4 11.07 14.92 2.75
C THR A 4 11.79 14.13 1.67
N ASP A 5 13.09 13.93 1.85
CA ASP A 5 13.97 13.20 0.95
C ASP A 5 14.82 12.19 1.74
N HIS A 6 15.69 11.46 1.04
CA HIS A 6 16.49 10.41 1.67
C HIS A 6 17.49 10.96 2.70
N GLU A 7 17.90 12.22 2.59
CA GLU A 7 18.90 12.84 3.47
C GLU A 7 18.28 13.33 4.77
N ASN A 8 16.99 13.72 4.76
CA ASN A 8 16.30 14.28 5.93
C ASN A 8 15.21 13.38 6.53
N LEU A 9 14.99 12.18 5.99
CA LEU A 9 13.95 11.25 6.44
C LEU A 9 14.14 10.79 7.89
N GLU A 10 15.36 10.37 8.24
CA GLU A 10 15.66 9.79 9.56
C GLU A 10 15.52 10.85 10.66
N ASP A 11 16.13 12.01 10.46
CA ASP A 11 16.05 13.14 11.39
C ASP A 11 14.59 13.60 11.60
N ARG A 12 13.80 13.71 10.53
CA ARG A 12 12.38 14.11 10.61
C ARG A 12 11.51 13.06 11.30
N PHE A 13 11.81 11.79 11.08
CA PHE A 13 11.12 10.70 11.79
C PHE A 13 11.41 10.75 13.29
N ASP A 14 12.68 10.97 13.67
CA ASP A 14 13.11 11.05 15.07
C ASP A 14 12.58 12.30 15.80
N THR A 15 12.39 13.42 15.08
CA THR A 15 11.77 14.63 15.65
C THR A 15 10.24 14.56 15.68
N GLY A 16 9.63 13.48 15.18
CA GLY A 16 8.18 13.30 15.12
C GLY A 16 7.49 14.19 14.07
N GLU A 17 8.24 14.68 13.09
CA GLU A 17 7.71 15.43 11.96
C GLU A 17 7.02 14.50 10.96
N ASP A 18 6.05 15.03 10.22
CA ASP A 18 5.35 14.28 9.19
C ASP A 18 6.31 14.00 8.03
N VAL A 19 6.57 12.72 7.76
CA VAL A 19 7.42 12.23 6.65
C VAL A 19 6.59 11.57 5.55
N LEU A 20 5.26 11.63 5.64
CA LEU A 20 4.37 11.00 4.66
C LEU A 20 4.55 11.57 3.25
N ASP A 21 5.06 12.80 3.10
CA ASP A 21 5.41 13.40 1.81
C ASP A 21 6.64 12.76 1.13
N HIS A 22 7.46 12.00 1.86
CA HIS A 22 8.50 11.14 1.30
C HIS A 22 7.92 9.89 0.64
N PHE A 23 6.89 9.34 1.26
CA PHE A 23 6.22 8.17 0.77
C PHE A 23 5.26 8.62 -0.32
N GLU A 24 5.44 8.19 -1.57
CA GLU A 24 4.61 8.61 -2.71
C GLU A 24 3.10 8.28 -2.58
N THR A 25 2.68 7.73 -1.43
CA THR A 25 1.30 7.35 -1.14
C THR A 25 0.84 7.97 0.17
N ASP A 26 -0.08 8.95 0.11
CA ASP A 26 -0.84 9.43 1.28
C ASP A 26 -1.68 8.31 1.96
N VAL A 27 -1.79 7.14 1.31
CA VAL A 27 -2.58 5.99 1.76
C VAL A 27 -1.68 4.77 1.92
N ILE A 28 -1.49 4.33 3.15
CA ILE A 28 -0.78 3.09 3.47
C ILE A 28 -1.78 1.93 3.46
N VAL A 29 -1.60 0.99 2.52
CA VAL A 29 -2.36 -0.27 2.49
C VAL A 29 -1.52 -1.38 3.12
N THR A 30 -2.03 -2.02 4.17
CA THR A 30 -1.34 -3.12 4.84
C THR A 30 -1.87 -4.48 4.38
N THR A 31 -1.06 -5.53 4.51
CA THR A 31 -1.49 -6.93 4.28
C THR A 31 -2.67 -7.32 5.17
N ARG A 32 -2.70 -6.85 6.41
CA ARG A 32 -3.82 -7.04 7.33
C ARG A 32 -5.11 -6.45 6.78
N ARG A 33 -5.07 -5.22 6.28
CA ARG A 33 -6.24 -4.57 5.68
C ARG A 33 -6.73 -5.30 4.44
N LEU A 34 -5.82 -5.75 3.57
CA LEU A 34 -6.18 -6.57 2.42
C LEU A 34 -6.80 -7.92 2.83
N LYS A 35 -6.34 -8.53 3.92
CA LYS A 35 -6.93 -9.75 4.47
C LYS A 35 -8.36 -9.53 4.95
N GLU A 36 -8.61 -8.44 5.68
CA GLU A 36 -9.94 -8.05 6.15
C GLU A 36 -10.92 -7.82 4.99
N LEU A 37 -10.43 -7.23 3.90
CA LEU A 37 -11.22 -6.95 2.71
C LEU A 37 -11.36 -8.16 1.77
N SER A 38 -10.58 -9.22 1.96
CA SER A 38 -10.60 -10.41 1.09
C SER A 38 -11.97 -11.08 0.90
N PRO A 39 -12.94 -11.02 1.84
CA PRO A 39 -14.29 -11.55 1.60
C PRO A 39 -15.09 -10.75 0.57
N ILE A 40 -14.77 -9.46 0.38
CA ILE A 40 -15.51 -8.54 -0.51
C ILE A 40 -14.66 -8.04 -1.68
N LEU A 41 -13.36 -8.33 -1.68
CA LEU A 41 -12.39 -7.87 -2.67
C LEU A 41 -11.72 -9.06 -3.35
N ASN A 42 -11.76 -9.09 -4.69
CA ASN A 42 -11.03 -10.09 -5.45
C ASN A 42 -9.53 -9.77 -5.47
N LEU A 43 -8.78 -10.34 -4.51
CA LEU A 43 -7.34 -10.14 -4.36
C LEU A 43 -6.53 -10.56 -5.60
N SER A 44 -6.98 -11.57 -6.34
CA SER A 44 -6.31 -12.03 -7.57
C SER A 44 -6.45 -11.01 -8.70
N ALA A 45 -7.63 -10.41 -8.84
CA ALA A 45 -7.86 -9.33 -9.81
C ALA A 45 -7.08 -8.06 -9.43
N LEU A 46 -7.07 -7.70 -8.14
CA LEU A 46 -6.29 -6.57 -7.64
C LEU A 46 -4.79 -6.75 -7.91
N ALA A 47 -4.23 -7.93 -7.60
CA ALA A 47 -2.82 -8.23 -7.85
C ALA A 47 -2.48 -8.09 -9.33
N ARG A 48 -3.35 -8.61 -10.22
CA ARG A 48 -3.16 -8.52 -11.67
C ARG A 48 -3.13 -7.08 -12.17
N GLU A 49 -4.05 -6.24 -11.71
CA GLU A 49 -4.07 -4.82 -12.09
C GLU A 49 -2.87 -4.05 -11.52
N ALA A 50 -2.49 -4.35 -10.28
CA ALA A 50 -1.31 -3.75 -9.65
C ALA A 50 0.02 -4.24 -10.27
N GLY A 51 -0.03 -5.19 -11.22
CA GLY A 51 1.18 -5.80 -11.79
C GLY A 51 2.01 -6.57 -10.75
N ILE A 52 1.36 -7.08 -9.70
CA ILE A 52 1.98 -7.87 -8.64
C ILE A 52 1.67 -9.34 -8.90
N ASN A 53 2.65 -10.21 -8.72
CA ASN A 53 2.43 -11.64 -8.81
C ASN A 53 1.40 -12.09 -7.75
N ILE A 54 0.32 -12.74 -8.19
CA ILE A 54 -0.81 -13.15 -7.33
C ILE A 54 -0.34 -14.02 -6.16
N GLN A 55 0.54 -15.00 -6.43
CA GLN A 55 1.05 -15.92 -5.40
C GLN A 55 1.90 -15.17 -4.38
N THR A 56 2.66 -14.17 -4.83
CA THR A 56 3.45 -13.31 -3.94
C THR A 56 2.54 -12.50 -3.03
N LEU A 57 1.53 -11.81 -3.57
CA LEU A 57 0.60 -11.03 -2.75
C LEU A 57 -0.15 -11.91 -1.74
N GLN A 58 -0.65 -13.08 -2.18
CA GLN A 58 -1.33 -14.03 -1.30
C GLN A 58 -0.40 -14.59 -0.23
N ALA A 59 0.85 -14.92 -0.57
CA ALA A 59 1.82 -15.40 0.40
C ALA A 59 2.12 -14.33 1.45
N LYS A 60 2.24 -13.06 1.04
CA LYS A 60 2.46 -11.93 1.95
C LYS A 60 1.28 -11.72 2.89
N ILE A 61 0.05 -11.74 2.37
CA ILE A 61 -1.18 -11.62 3.16
C ILE A 61 -1.31 -12.78 4.17
N ARG A 62 -1.03 -14.02 3.73
CA ARG A 62 -1.10 -15.20 4.59
C ARG A 62 -0.07 -15.16 5.73
N ARG A 63 1.14 -14.66 5.46
CA ARG A 63 2.26 -14.61 6.42
C ARG A 63 2.35 -13.29 7.19
N ASP A 64 1.42 -12.36 6.95
CA ASP A 64 1.41 -10.99 7.47
C ASP A 64 2.74 -10.24 7.29
N THR A 65 3.41 -10.47 6.15
CA THR A 65 4.67 -9.79 5.82
C THR A 65 4.38 -8.46 5.10
N PRO A 66 5.13 -7.39 5.36
CA PRO A 66 4.85 -6.08 4.79
C PRO A 66 4.93 -6.04 3.26
N LEU A 67 4.12 -5.14 2.70
CA LEU A 67 4.24 -4.68 1.32
C LEU A 67 5.39 -3.66 1.24
N SER A 68 6.11 -3.64 0.12
CA SER A 68 7.04 -2.55 -0.18
C SER A 68 6.26 -1.25 -0.47
N GLY A 69 6.96 -0.11 -0.45
CA GLY A 69 6.37 1.17 -0.87
C GLY A 69 5.82 1.12 -2.30
N GLU A 70 6.58 0.53 -3.22
CA GLU A 70 6.17 0.37 -4.61
C GLU A 70 4.95 -0.56 -4.78
N GLU A 71 4.92 -1.70 -4.07
CA GLU A 71 3.75 -2.60 -4.06
C GLU A 71 2.51 -1.88 -3.52
N THR A 72 2.69 -1.09 -2.45
CA THR A 72 1.62 -0.29 -1.84
C THR A 72 1.09 0.75 -2.83
N ALA A 73 1.98 1.51 -3.49
CA ALA A 73 1.60 2.50 -4.49
C ALA A 73 0.81 1.89 -5.65
N ARG A 74 1.26 0.74 -6.17
CA ARG A 74 0.57 0.05 -7.27
C ARG A 74 -0.79 -0.49 -6.85
N ILE A 75 -0.91 -1.02 -5.63
CA ILE A 75 -2.20 -1.49 -5.09
C ILE A 75 -3.16 -0.32 -4.88
N VAL A 76 -2.69 0.79 -4.31
CA VAL A 76 -3.51 2.00 -4.13
C VAL A 76 -3.96 2.56 -5.48
N ALA A 77 -3.08 2.62 -6.46
CA ALA A 77 -3.42 3.05 -7.81
C ALA A 77 -4.48 2.14 -8.46
N ALA A 78 -4.33 0.82 -8.33
CA ALA A 78 -5.32 -0.15 -8.82
C ALA A 78 -6.68 0.02 -8.13
N LEU A 79 -6.71 0.17 -6.80
CA LEU A 79 -7.93 0.42 -6.04
C LEU A 79 -8.63 1.72 -6.44
N LYS A 80 -7.86 2.81 -6.63
CA LYS A 80 -8.38 4.10 -7.12
C LYS A 80 -8.96 3.97 -8.53
N ARG A 81 -8.24 3.30 -9.43
CA ARG A 81 -8.62 3.16 -10.84
C ARG A 81 -9.91 2.38 -11.04
N PHE A 82 -10.13 1.34 -10.23
CA PHE A 82 -11.32 0.53 -10.40
C PHE A 82 -12.62 1.22 -9.97
N HIS A 83 -12.59 2.39 -9.30
CA HIS A 83 -13.74 2.88 -8.54
C HIS A 83 -14.47 1.67 -7.93
N LEU A 84 -13.73 0.84 -7.17
CA LEU A 84 -14.35 -0.16 -6.29
C LEU A 84 -15.03 0.66 -5.20
N ALA A 85 -16.07 1.39 -5.61
CA ALA A 85 -17.21 1.77 -4.82
C ALA A 85 -17.53 0.52 -4.03
N THR A 86 -17.21 0.58 -2.74
CA THR A 86 -18.20 0.35 -1.70
C THR A 86 -19.50 -0.17 -2.30
N VAL A 87 -19.54 -1.47 -2.61
CA VAL A 87 -20.80 -2.20 -2.64
C VAL A 87 -21.11 -2.39 -1.16
N ALA A 88 -21.70 -1.34 -0.60
CA ALA A 88 -22.57 -1.39 0.56
C ALA A 88 -24.00 -1.31 0.03
#